data_AF-A0A7C4W9H5-F1
#
_entry.id   AF-A0A7C4W9H5-F1
#
_cell.length_a   1.000
_cell.length_b   1.000
_cell.length_c   1.000
_cell.angle_alpha   90.00
_cell.angle_beta   90.00
_cell.angle_gamma   90.00
#
_symmetry.space_group_name_H-M   'P 1'
#
loop_
_entity.id
_entity.type
_entity.pdbx_description
1 polymer ?
#
loop_
_entity_poly.entity_id
_entity_poly.type
_entity_poly.pdbx_seq_one_letter_code
_entity_poly.pdbx_strand_id
1 'polypeptide(L)'
;MSEEDINKLSETSGFPKDILSYLSNFFNFTKLKSIITYLTLPPKFYSIRVNTLKADVDEVYNSLEKKGIDVLYHPKLNEALLIKLKGPFKICKKGKIVIADKNAA
;
A
#
# COMPACT_ATOMS: atom_id res chain seq x y z
N MET A 1 23.91 9.07 8.09
CA MET A 1 23.65 8.15 6.96
C MET A 1 24.73 8.35 5.94
N SER A 2 25.26 7.29 5.33
CA SER A 2 26.23 7.48 4.25
C SER A 2 25.51 7.91 2.98
N GLU A 3 26.20 8.64 2.11
CA GLU A 3 25.68 9.01 0.79
C GLU A 3 25.41 7.77 -0.07
N GLU A 4 26.21 6.72 0.12
CA GLU A 4 26.06 5.41 -0.51
C GLU A 4 24.73 4.71 -0.14
N ASP A 5 24.32 4.82 1.13
CA ASP A 5 23.03 4.29 1.60
C ASP A 5 21.83 4.94 0.90
N ILE A 6 21.89 6.26 0.70
CA ILE A 6 20.84 7.04 0.02
C ILE A 6 20.80 6.68 -1.47
N ASN A 7 21.98 6.58 -2.10
CA ASN A 7 22.09 6.20 -3.51
C ASN A 7 21.45 4.83 -3.77
N LYS A 8 21.80 3.83 -2.95
CA LYS A 8 21.25 2.48 -3.06
C LYS A 8 19.74 2.46 -2.83
N LEU A 9 19.23 3.25 -1.87
CA LEU A 9 17.79 3.34 -1.62
C LEU A 9 17.04 4.00 -2.79
N SER A 10 17.62 5.03 -3.40
CA SER A 10 17.04 5.69 -4.58
C SER A 10 16.90 4.74 -5.76
N GLU A 11 17.96 3.98 -6.07
CA GLU A 11 17.96 3.02 -7.19
C GLU A 11 16.94 1.89 -7.00
N THR A 12 16.80 1.40 -5.76
CA THR A 12 15.91 0.26 -5.47
C THR A 12 14.44 0.66 -5.33
N SER A 13 14.14 1.90 -4.94
CA SER A 13 12.78 2.36 -4.69
C SER A 13 12.18 3.24 -5.79
N GLY A 14 13.02 3.81 -6.66
CA GLY A 14 12.60 4.78 -7.68
C GLY A 14 12.33 6.19 -7.14
N PHE A 15 12.58 6.44 -5.85
CA PHE A 15 12.44 7.77 -5.25
C PHE A 15 13.66 8.66 -5.56
N PRO A 16 13.45 9.96 -5.87
CA PRO A 16 14.54 10.91 -6.08
C PRO A 16 15.47 11.07 -4.85
N LYS A 17 16.77 11.21 -5.11
CA LYS A 17 17.82 11.28 -4.07
C LYS A 17 17.68 12.50 -3.16
N ASP A 18 17.28 13.63 -3.71
CA ASP A 18 17.01 14.88 -3.02
C ASP A 18 15.89 14.72 -1.97
N ILE A 19 14.79 14.06 -2.35
CA ILE A 19 13.69 13.74 -1.41
C ILE A 19 14.17 12.83 -0.28
N LEU A 20 14.92 11.76 -0.61
CA LEU A 20 15.45 10.85 0.40
C LEU A 20 16.46 11.54 1.34
N SER A 21 17.28 12.43 0.80
CA SER A 21 18.22 13.24 1.58
C SER A 21 17.49 14.19 2.52
N TYR A 22 16.44 14.86 2.04
CA TYR A 22 15.59 15.70 2.87
C TYR A 22 14.92 14.91 4.01
N LEU A 23 14.34 13.75 3.71
CA LEU A 23 13.68 12.90 4.71
C LEU A 23 14.66 12.32 5.74
N SER A 24 15.94 12.14 5.38
CA SER A 24 16.97 11.67 6.30
C SER A 24 17.24 12.62 7.46
N ASN A 25 16.84 13.90 7.33
CA ASN A 25 16.91 14.87 8.42
C ASN A 25 15.89 14.58 9.55
N PHE A 26 14.83 13.82 9.25
CA PHE A 26 13.74 13.54 10.20
C PHE A 26 13.72 12.10 10.69
N PHE A 27 14.26 11.17 9.90
CA PHE A 27 14.22 9.74 10.19
C PHE A 27 15.61 9.13 10.15
N ASN A 28 15.88 8.21 11.08
CA ASN A 28 17.07 7.35 10.96
C ASN A 28 16.96 6.42 9.73
N PHE A 29 18.09 5.89 9.27
CA PHE A 29 18.15 5.09 8.05
C PHE A 29 17.17 3.91 8.04
N THR A 30 17.13 3.15 9.14
CA THR A 30 16.27 1.97 9.25
C THR A 30 14.80 2.34 9.10
N LYS A 31 14.36 3.43 9.74
CA LYS A 31 12.98 3.92 9.65
C LYS A 31 12.67 4.46 8.26
N LEU A 32 13.56 5.26 7.68
CA LEU A 32 13.41 5.80 6.33
C LEU A 32 13.29 4.68 5.30
N LYS A 33 14.24 3.73 5.31
CA LYS A 33 14.23 2.56 4.43
C LYS A 33 12.93 1.78 4.55
N SER A 34 12.44 1.56 5.77
CA SER A 34 11.18 0.86 6.02
C SER A 34 9.99 1.61 5.40
N ILE A 35 9.87 2.92 5.64
CA ILE A 35 8.78 3.75 5.09
C ILE A 35 8.78 3.68 3.57
N ILE A 36 9.93 3.96 2.94
CA ILE A 36 10.06 3.96 1.49
C ILE A 36 9.72 2.59 0.91
N THR A 37 10.20 1.51 1.54
CA THR A 37 9.85 0.14 1.11
C THR A 37 8.34 -0.09 1.16
N TYR A 38 7.66 0.28 2.24
CA TYR A 38 6.21 0.09 2.34
C TYR A 38 5.40 1.00 1.41
N LEU A 39 5.91 2.18 1.03
CA LEU A 39 5.28 3.04 0.02
C LEU A 39 5.36 2.46 -1.39
N THR A 40 6.36 1.64 -1.69
CA THR A 40 6.46 0.94 -2.98
C THR A 40 5.58 -0.30 -3.07
N LEU A 41 5.00 -0.74 -1.95
CA LEU A 41 4.13 -1.91 -1.88
C LEU A 41 2.66 -1.49 -1.81
N PRO A 42 1.74 -2.29 -2.37
CA PRO A 42 0.32 -2.13 -2.10
C PRO A 42 0.04 -2.18 -0.59
N PRO A 43 -0.95 -1.41 -0.10
CA PRO A 43 -1.30 -1.44 1.31
C PRO A 43 -1.83 -2.81 1.72
N LYS A 44 -1.69 -3.16 3.00
CA LYS A 44 -2.26 -4.42 3.53
C LYS A 44 -3.80 -4.42 3.50
N PHE A 45 -4.40 -3.23 3.62
CA PHE A 45 -5.84 -3.04 3.64
C PHE A 45 -6.23 -1.85 2.76
N TYR A 46 -7.32 -2.01 2.00
CA TYR A 46 -8.07 -0.86 1.50
C TYR A 46 -9.10 -0.44 2.54
N SER A 47 -8.96 0.79 3.05
CA SER A 47 -9.92 1.36 3.97
C SER A 47 -11.03 2.04 3.18
N ILE A 48 -12.29 1.70 3.45
CA ILE A 48 -13.46 2.33 2.85
C ILE A 48 -14.34 2.91 3.93
N ARG A 49 -14.91 4.09 3.68
CA ARG A 49 -15.93 4.70 4.54
C ARG A 49 -17.31 4.28 4.06
N VAL A 50 -18.11 3.70 4.93
CA VAL A 50 -19.52 3.41 4.70
C VAL A 50 -20.29 4.72 4.68
N ASN A 51 -21.18 4.86 3.69
CA ASN A 51 -22.10 5.99 3.64
C ASN A 51 -23.32 5.71 4.52
N THR A 52 -23.23 6.08 5.80
CA THR A 52 -24.28 5.86 6.81
C THR A 52 -25.58 6.62 6.57
N LEU A 53 -25.60 7.55 5.61
CA LEU A 53 -26.84 8.19 5.14
C LEU A 53 -27.66 7.27 4.23
N LYS A 54 -27.07 6.18 3.71
CA LYS A 54 -27.69 5.27 2.74
C LYS A 54 -27.83 3.83 3.22
N ALA A 55 -26.92 3.37 4.08
CA ALA A 55 -26.89 2.01 4.60
C ALA A 55 -26.13 1.99 5.93
N ASP A 56 -26.46 1.07 6.83
CA ASP A 56 -25.66 0.84 8.02
C ASP A 56 -24.37 0.05 7.70
N VAL A 57 -23.44 0.01 8.66
CA VAL A 57 -22.12 -0.60 8.47
C VAL A 57 -22.22 -2.12 8.36
N ASP A 58 -23.12 -2.72 9.11
CA ASP A 58 -23.32 -4.17 9.17
C ASP A 58 -23.94 -4.68 7.85
N GLU A 59 -24.86 -3.94 7.25
CA GLU A 59 -25.45 -4.22 5.94
C GLU A 59 -24.37 -4.25 4.86
N VAL A 60 -23.47 -3.26 4.86
CA VAL A 60 -22.35 -3.21 3.90
C VAL A 60 -21.35 -4.34 4.16
N TYR A 61 -21.00 -4.60 5.42
CA TYR A 61 -20.14 -5.72 5.80
C TYR A 61 -20.72 -7.05 5.27
N ASN A 62 -21.98 -7.33 5.58
CA ASN A 62 -22.68 -8.54 5.16
C ASN A 62 -22.78 -8.65 3.63
N SER A 63 -22.98 -7.55 2.93
CA SER A 63 -23.00 -7.50 1.46
C SER A 63 -21.64 -7.84 0.85
N LEU A 64 -20.55 -7.36 1.44
CA LEU A 64 -19.18 -7.65 1.00
C LEU A 64 -18.79 -9.10 1.31
N GLU A 65 -19.11 -9.61 2.50
CA GLU A 65 -18.88 -11.01 2.86
C GLU A 65 -19.65 -11.98 1.95
N LYS A 66 -20.92 -11.70 1.65
CA LYS A 66 -21.71 -12.50 0.69
C LYS A 66 -21.10 -12.53 -0.71
N LYS A 67 -20.28 -11.54 -1.08
CA LYS A 67 -19.52 -11.49 -2.34
C LYS A 67 -18.15 -12.18 -2.25
N GLY A 68 -17.81 -12.76 -1.09
CA GLY A 68 -16.54 -13.44 -0.86
C GLY A 68 -15.35 -12.49 -0.65
N ILE A 69 -15.60 -11.24 -0.25
CA ILE A 69 -14.56 -10.26 0.05
C ILE A 69 -14.17 -10.37 1.53
N ASP A 70 -12.89 -10.59 1.81
CA ASP A 70 -12.33 -10.60 3.16
C ASP A 70 -12.30 -9.15 3.70
N VAL A 71 -13.25 -8.85 4.58
CA VAL A 71 -13.50 -7.50 5.13
C VAL A 71 -13.50 -7.55 6.65
N LEU A 72 -12.99 -6.49 7.29
CA LEU A 72 -12.94 -6.34 8.75
C LEU A 72 -13.51 -4.97 9.14
N TYR A 73 -14.03 -4.85 10.36
CA TYR A 73 -14.36 -3.55 10.93
C TYR A 73 -13.09 -2.77 11.29
N HIS A 74 -13.10 -1.46 11.09
CA HIS A 74 -12.00 -0.62 11.56
C HIS A 74 -12.08 -0.47 13.09
N PRO A 75 -10.98 -0.70 13.84
CA PRO A 75 -11.03 -0.78 15.30
C PRO A 75 -11.30 0.55 16.03
N LYS A 76 -11.20 1.68 15.32
CA LYS A 76 -11.37 3.03 15.89
C LYS A 76 -12.42 3.89 15.19
N LEU A 77 -12.90 3.47 14.02
CA LEU A 77 -13.76 4.28 13.18
C LEU A 77 -14.98 3.43 12.86
N ASN A 78 -16.11 3.78 13.47
CA ASN A 78 -17.31 2.96 13.41
C ASN A 78 -17.84 2.88 11.97
N GLU A 79 -17.66 3.94 11.19
CA GLU A 79 -18.11 4.05 9.81
C GLU A 79 -17.14 3.44 8.78
N ALA A 80 -16.03 2.82 9.19
CA ALA A 80 -15.01 2.35 8.27
C ALA A 80 -14.85 0.82 8.27
N LEU A 81 -14.69 0.27 7.06
CA LEU A 81 -14.38 -1.14 6.83
C LEU A 81 -13.00 -1.27 6.15
N LEU A 82 -12.32 -2.38 6.44
CA LEU A 82 -10.99 -2.71 5.96
C LEU A 82 -11.07 -3.94 5.05
N ILE A 83 -10.84 -3.77 3.76
CA ILE A 83 -10.75 -4.87 2.80
C ILE A 83 -9.32 -5.38 2.78
N LYS A 84 -9.12 -6.66 3.08
CA LYS A 84 -7.79 -7.26 3.13
C LYS A 84 -7.28 -7.56 1.73
N LEU A 85 -6.09 -7.05 1.41
CA LEU A 85 -5.44 -7.36 0.14
C LEU A 85 -4.66 -8.68 0.23
N LYS A 86 -4.80 -9.51 -0.80
CA LYS A 86 -3.99 -10.71 -1.01
C LYS A 86 -2.76 -10.34 -1.84
N GLY A 87 -1.59 -10.76 -1.40
CA GLY A 87 -0.32 -10.49 -2.07
C GLY A 87 0.77 -10.03 -1.10
N PRO A 88 1.92 -9.54 -1.61
CA PRO A 88 2.28 -9.45 -3.02
C PRO A 88 2.48 -10.85 -3.65
N PHE A 89 1.96 -11.05 -4.86
CA PHE A 89 2.16 -12.31 -5.60
C PHE A 89 3.51 -12.26 -6.33
N LYS A 90 4.39 -13.24 -6.05
CA LYS A 90 5.64 -13.38 -6.80
C LYS A 90 5.34 -13.94 -8.18
N ILE A 91 5.66 -13.19 -9.22
CA ILE A 91 5.49 -13.61 -10.61
C ILE A 91 6.85 -14.08 -11.14
N CYS A 92 6.94 -15.36 -11.51
CA CYS A 92 8.10 -15.86 -12.26
C CYS A 92 7.94 -15.46 -13.73
N LYS A 93 8.83 -14.60 -14.24
CA LYS A 93 8.82 -14.22 -15.66
C LYS A 93 9.19 -15.43 -16.52
N LYS A 94 8.24 -15.92 -17.32
CA LYS A 94 8.46 -16.95 -18.36
C LYS A 94 7.75 -16.53 -19.65
N GLY A 95 8.42 -16.66 -20.80
CA GLY A 95 7.82 -16.39 -22.11
C GLY A 95 7.84 -14.91 -22.53
N LYS A 96 6.83 -14.50 -23.31
CA LYS A 96 6.73 -13.15 -23.90
C LYS A 96 6.43 -12.10 -22.82
N ILE A 97 7.05 -10.92 -22.95
CA ILE A 97 6.87 -9.79 -22.05
C ILE A 97 5.79 -8.87 -22.64
N VAL A 98 4.74 -8.60 -21.87
CA VAL A 98 3.75 -7.56 -22.16
C VAL A 98 4.11 -6.33 -21.34
N ILE A 99 4.29 -5.19 -21.99
CA ILE A 99 4.60 -3.92 -21.35
C ILE A 99 3.32 -3.10 -21.30
N ALA A 100 2.81 -2.86 -20.09
CA ALA A 100 1.64 -2.04 -19.87
C ALA A 100 2.04 -0.56 -19.72
N ASP A 101 1.17 0.34 -20.18
CA ASP A 101 1.33 1.77 -19.92
C ASP A 101 1.23 2.05 -18.41
N LYS A 102 1.85 3.15 -17.96
CA LYS A 102 1.87 3.55 -16.54
C LYS A 102 0.45 3.65 -15.93
N ASN A 103 -0.55 4.03 -16.73
CA ASN A 103 -1.92 4.24 -16.27
C ASN A 103 -2.85 3.04 -16.51
N ALA A 104 -2.33 1.91 -16.98
CA ALA A 104 -3.14 0.75 -17.31
C ALA A 104 -3.55 -0.12 -16.10
N ALA A 105 -3.24 0.33 -14.87
CA ALA A 105 -3.50 -0.36 -13.61
C ALA A 105 -4.47 0.41 -12.72
#